data_AF-A0A940HNZ1-F1
#
_entry.id   AF-A0A940HNZ1-F1
#
_cell.length_a   1.000
_cell.length_b   1.000
_cell.length_c   1.000
_cell.angle_alpha   90.00
_cell.angle_beta   90.00
_cell.angle_gamma   90.00
#
_symmetry.space_group_name_H-M   'P 1'
#
loop_
_entity.id
_entity.type
_entity.pdbx_description
1 polymer ?
#
loop_
_entity_poly.entity_id
_entity_poly.type
_entity_poly.pdbx_seq_one_letter_code
_entity_poly.pdbx_strand_id
1 'polypeptide(L)'
;MSTKSLTISVSPAIGKVSAICTVPAKASCIFSLAHGAGAGMDHIFMESLAAGLAKAGIGTLRFNFPFTEQKKKRPDSPAVAHQTIEAAIN
;
A
#
# COMPACT_ATOMS: atom_id res chain seq x y z
N MET A 1 -15.33 -10.95 1.11
CA MET A 1 -14.16 -10.06 0.94
C MET A 1 -14.16 -9.11 2.11
N SER A 2 -13.04 -8.97 2.82
CA SER A 2 -12.88 -8.02 3.92
C SER A 2 -11.87 -6.95 3.52
N THR A 3 -12.16 -5.70 3.84
CA THR A 3 -11.24 -4.58 3.67
C THR A 3 -11.01 -3.93 5.02
N LYS A 4 -9.76 -3.72 5.40
CA LYS A 4 -9.37 -3.11 6.67
C LYS A 4 -8.32 -2.03 6.43
N SER A 5 -8.51 -0.88 7.08
CA SER A 5 -7.48 0.14 7.19
C SER A 5 -6.47 -0.27 8.26
N LEU A 6 -5.20 -0.07 7.96
CA LEU A 6 -4.05 -0.43 8.78
C LEU A 6 -3.09 0.75 8.85
N THR A 7 -2.15 0.65 9.79
CA THR A 7 -1.01 1.57 9.88
C THR A 7 0.26 0.76 9.91
N ILE A 8 1.20 1.09 9.03
CA ILE A 8 2.51 0.43 8.93
C ILE A 8 3.54 1.34 9.60
N SER A 9 4.33 0.80 10.53
CA SER A 9 5.47 1.50 11.12
C SER A 9 6.70 1.25 10.28
N VAL A 10 7.31 2.30 9.72
CA VAL A 10 8.45 2.17 8.79
C VAL A 10 9.77 2.21 9.54
N SER A 11 10.05 3.30 10.24
CA SER A 11 11.22 3.45 11.12
C SER A 11 11.03 4.64 12.05
N PRO A 12 11.82 4.79 13.12
CA PRO A 12 11.74 5.99 13.98
C PRO A 12 11.94 7.31 13.23
N ALA A 13 12.78 7.29 12.18
CA ALA A 13 13.07 8.49 11.38
C ALA A 13 11.98 8.82 10.34
N ILE A 14 11.32 7.80 9.78
CA ILE A 14 10.28 7.98 8.73
C ILE A 14 8.88 8.11 9.34
N GLY A 15 8.64 7.41 10.45
CA GLY A 15 7.35 7.34 11.13
C GLY A 15 6.47 6.21 10.62
N LYS A 16 5.18 6.52 10.44
CA LYS A 16 4.13 5.56 10.06
C LYS A 16 3.45 6.01 8.77
N VAL A 17 2.95 5.05 8.01
CA VAL A 17 2.16 5.28 6.79
C VAL A 17 0.83 4.55 6.86
N SER A 18 -0.16 5.10 6.16
CA SER A 18 -1.49 4.49 6.04
C SER A 18 -1.47 3.34 5.05
N ALA A 19 -2.25 2.30 5.33
CA ALA A 19 -2.41 1.14 4.46
C ALA A 19 -3.85 0.61 4.45
N ILE A 20 -4.22 -0.11 3.39
CA ILE A 20 -5.49 -0.80 3.23
C ILE A 20 -5.21 -2.23 2.79
N CYS A 21 -5.67 -3.18 3.59
CA CYS A 21 -5.60 -4.60 3.27
C CYS A 21 -6.98 -5.11 2.85
N THR A 22 -7.08 -5.61 1.61
CA THR A 22 -8.27 -6.23 1.06
C THR A 22 -8.01 -7.70 0.81
N VAL A 23 -8.76 -8.57 1.49
CA VAL A 23 -8.56 -10.02 1.45
C VAL A 23 -9.86 -10.72 1.02
N PRO A 24 -9.87 -11.49 -0.08
CA PRO A 24 -11.02 -12.33 -0.43
C PRO A 24 -11.16 -13.52 0.53
N ALA A 25 -12.31 -14.20 0.53
CA ALA A 25 -12.59 -15.26 1.51
C ALA A 25 -11.64 -16.47 1.42
N LYS A 26 -11.10 -16.74 0.23
CA LYS A 26 -10.11 -17.80 -0.03
C LYS A 26 -8.94 -17.21 -0.81
N ALA A 27 -8.11 -16.43 -0.12
CA ALA A 27 -6.92 -15.81 -0.72
C ALA A 27 -5.79 -16.84 -0.89
N SER A 28 -5.17 -16.92 -2.06
CA SER A 28 -3.99 -17.76 -2.30
C SER A 28 -2.69 -17.05 -1.94
N CYS A 29 -2.65 -15.72 -2.05
CA CYS A 29 -1.54 -14.87 -1.67
C CYS A 29 -2.03 -13.44 -1.36
N ILE A 30 -1.11 -12.61 -0.84
CA ILE A 30 -1.29 -11.16 -0.73
C ILE A 30 -0.26 -10.49 -1.63
N PHE A 31 -0.73 -9.60 -2.50
CA PHE A 31 0.11 -8.78 -3.37
C PHE A 31 0.30 -7.39 -2.76
N SER A 32 1.56 -7.00 -2.53
CA SER A 32 1.92 -5.65 -2.10
C SER A 32 1.81 -4.70 -3.30
N LEU A 33 0.76 -3.87 -3.30
CA LEU A 33 0.34 -3.06 -4.44
C LEU A 33 0.65 -1.59 -4.16
N ALA A 34 1.85 -1.16 -4.55
CA ALA A 34 2.34 0.20 -4.38
C ALA A 34 1.89 1.14 -5.52
N HIS A 35 1.58 2.40 -5.21
CA HIS A 35 1.20 3.40 -6.19
C HIS A 35 2.44 4.09 -6.82
N GLY A 36 2.26 4.69 -8.01
CA GLY A 36 3.26 5.56 -8.64
C GLY A 36 3.22 7.01 -8.11
N ALA A 37 4.17 7.84 -8.57
CA ALA A 37 4.18 9.27 -8.24
C ALA A 37 2.93 9.98 -8.78
N GLY A 38 2.38 10.91 -8.00
CA GLY A 38 1.19 11.71 -8.38
C GLY A 38 -0.16 11.03 -8.12
N ALA A 39 -0.15 9.80 -7.64
CA ALA A 39 -1.34 9.11 -7.12
C ALA A 39 -1.23 8.88 -5.60
N GLY A 40 -2.18 8.15 -5.05
CA GLY A 40 -2.13 7.58 -3.70
C GLY A 40 -2.81 6.21 -3.69
N MET A 41 -2.78 5.53 -2.56
CA MET A 41 -3.36 4.18 -2.45
C MET A 41 -4.87 4.12 -2.76
N ASP A 42 -5.58 5.24 -2.57
CA ASP A 42 -7.02 5.42 -2.83
C ASP A 42 -7.34 5.87 -4.26
N HIS A 43 -6.35 5.97 -5.16
CA HIS A 43 -6.63 6.31 -6.54
C HIS A 43 -7.53 5.26 -7.20
N ILE A 44 -8.50 5.67 -8.02
CA ILE A 44 -9.53 4.79 -8.60
C ILE A 44 -8.95 3.56 -9.33
N PHE A 45 -7.81 3.73 -9.99
CA PHE A 45 -7.07 2.62 -10.61
C PHE A 45 -6.61 1.58 -9.58
N MET A 46 -6.06 2.03 -8.45
CA MET A 46 -5.57 1.16 -7.38
C MET A 46 -6.71 0.38 -6.74
N GLU A 47 -7.85 1.03 -6.50
CA GLU A 47 -9.06 0.40 -5.98
C GLU A 47 -9.62 -0.64 -6.96
N SER A 48 -9.73 -0.27 -8.23
CA SER A 48 -10.27 -1.14 -9.28
C SER A 48 -9.39 -2.37 -9.49
N LEU A 49 -8.06 -2.20 -9.50
CA LEU A 49 -7.12 -3.29 -9.61
C LEU A 49 -7.18 -4.22 -8.39
N ALA A 50 -7.23 -3.67 -7.17
CA ALA A 50 -7.40 -4.45 -5.95
C ALA A 50 -8.69 -5.28 -5.95
N ALA A 51 -9.81 -4.70 -6.41
CA ALA A 51 -11.07 -5.41 -6.54
C ALA A 51 -11.02 -6.52 -7.60
N GLY A 52 -10.35 -6.28 -8.74
CA GLY A 52 -10.12 -7.28 -9.78
C GLY A 52 -9.27 -8.46 -9.28
N LEU A 53 -8.16 -8.17 -8.60
CA LEU A 53 -7.29 -9.18 -7.99
C LEU A 53 -8.02 -9.99 -6.91
N ALA A 54 -8.84 -9.34 -6.09
CA ALA A 54 -9.64 -10.03 -5.08
C ALA A 54 -10.65 -11.03 -5.71
N LYS A 55 -11.25 -10.69 -6.86
CA LYS A 55 -12.10 -11.62 -7.62
C LYS A 55 -11.32 -12.82 -8.15
N ALA A 56 -10.03 -12.65 -8.44
CA ALA A 56 -9.12 -13.72 -8.85
C ALA A 56 -8.52 -14.50 -7.66
N GLY A 57 -8.96 -14.25 -6.42
CA GLY A 57 -8.45 -14.93 -5.22
C GLY A 57 -7.12 -14.38 -4.70
N ILE A 58 -6.69 -13.21 -5.16
CA ILE A 58 -5.46 -12.54 -4.72
C ILE A 58 -5.83 -11.41 -3.76
N GLY A 59 -5.35 -11.47 -2.52
CA GLY A 59 -5.44 -10.36 -1.57
C GLY A 59 -4.51 -9.22 -1.98
N THR A 60 -4.78 -8.00 -1.55
CA THR A 60 -3.90 -6.85 -1.79
C THR A 60 -3.64 -6.08 -0.51
N LEU A 61 -2.39 -5.65 -0.35
CA LEU A 61 -2.00 -4.63 0.62
C LEU A 61 -1.59 -3.39 -0.17
N ARG A 62 -2.41 -2.35 -0.11
CA ARG A 62 -2.08 -1.03 -0.66
C ARG A 62 -1.61 -0.14 0.49
N PHE A 63 -0.65 0.73 0.23
CA PHE A 63 -0.11 1.65 1.23
C PHE A 63 0.39 2.93 0.58
N ASN A 64 0.43 4.01 1.35
CA ASN A 64 1.07 5.24 0.92
C ASN A 64 2.58 5.17 1.14
N PHE A 65 3.33 5.77 0.23
CA PHE A 65 4.70 6.18 0.55
C PHE A 65 4.71 7.44 1.44
N PRO A 66 5.76 7.65 2.25
CA PRO A 66 5.88 8.82 3.12
C PRO A 66 5.65 10.15 2.41
N PHE A 67 6.09 10.31 1.16
CA PHE A 67 5.84 11.54 0.41
C PHE A 67 4.34 11.79 0.18
N THR A 68 3.56 10.76 -0.18
CA THR A 68 2.11 10.89 -0.39
C THR A 68 1.39 11.07 0.95
N GLU A 69 1.77 10.31 1.98
CA GLU A 69 1.20 10.43 3.34
C GLU A 69 1.35 11.87 3.86
N GLN A 70 2.52 12.48 3.61
CA GLN A 70 2.86 13.83 4.05
C GLN A 70 2.49 14.91 3.02
N LYS A 71 1.80 14.55 1.94
CA LYS A 71 1.36 15.45 0.85
C LYS A 71 2.50 16.27 0.21
N LYS A 72 3.69 15.68 0.13
CA LYS A 72 4.85 16.26 -0.53
C LYS A 72 4.73 16.13 -2.06
N LYS A 73 5.27 17.11 -2.79
CA LYS A 73 5.28 17.09 -4.27
C LYS A 73 6.31 16.12 -4.85
N ARG A 74 7.48 16.02 -4.21
CA ARG A 74 8.60 15.21 -4.69
C ARG A 74 8.50 13.79 -4.10
N PRO A 75 8.67 12.74 -4.92
CA PRO A 75 8.76 11.37 -4.42
C PRO A 75 9.89 11.18 -3.42
N ASP A 76 9.75 10.17 -2.57
CA ASP A 76 10.77 9.77 -1.62
C ASP A 76 12.08 9.39 -2.32
N SER A 77 13.19 9.51 -1.59
CA SER A 77 14.46 8.94 -2.06
C SER A 77 14.34 7.40 -2.13
N PRO A 78 15.15 6.73 -2.97
CA PRO A 78 15.14 5.27 -3.02
C PRO A 78 15.32 4.60 -1.65
N ALA A 79 16.19 5.16 -0.78
CA ALA A 79 16.41 4.63 0.56
C ALA A 79 15.15 4.65 1.44
N VAL A 80 14.35 5.72 1.36
CA VAL A 80 13.08 5.85 2.12
C VAL A 80 11.99 4.97 1.50
N ALA A 81 11.91 4.93 0.17
CA ALA A 81 10.95 4.08 -0.54
C ALA A 81 11.19 2.59 -0.25
N HIS A 82 12.45 2.13 -0.28
CA HIS A 82 12.80 0.74 0.03
C HIS A 82 12.44 0.36 1.46
N GLN A 83 12.74 1.20 2.46
CA GLN A 83 12.34 0.94 3.84
C GLN A 83 10.82 0.82 3.99
N THR A 84 10.07 1.65 3.25
CA THR A 84 8.60 1.57 3.27
C THR A 84 8.10 0.26 2.66
N ILE A 85 8.70 -0.18 1.54
CA ILE A 85 8.36 -1.46 0.90
C ILE A 85 8.70 -2.62 1.84
N GLU A 86 9.89 -2.61 2.45
CA GLU A 86 10.32 -3.62 3.42
C GLU A 86 9.35 -3.72 4.59
N ALA A 87 8.91 -2.59 5.15
CA ALA A 87 7.91 -2.57 6.22
C ALA A 87 6.52 -3.05 5.78
N ALA A 88 6.20 -3.01 4.49
CA ALA A 88 4.90 -3.45 3.96
C ALA A 88 4.87 -4.94 3.61
N ILE A 89 6.02 -5.58 3.37
CA ILE A 89 6.09 -7.01 2.99
C ILE A 89 6.46 -7.93 4.15
N ASN A 90 6.88 -7.38 5.29
CA ASN A 90 7.19 -8.10 6.53
C ASN A 90 6.03 -8.04 7.52
#